data_AF-A0A536F5B0-F1
#
_entry.id   AF-A0A536F5B0-F1
#
_cell.length_a   1.000
_cell.length_b   1.000
_cell.length_c   1.000
_cell.angle_alpha   90.00
_cell.angle_beta   90.00
_cell.angle_gamma   90.00
#
_symmetry.space_group_name_H-M   'P 1'
#
loop_
_entity.id
_entity.type
_entity.pdbx_description
1 polymer ?
#
loop_
_entity_poly.entity_id
_entity_poly.type
_entity_poly.pdbx_seq_one_letter_code
_entity_poly.pdbx_strand_id
1 'polypeptide(L)'
;MQGVLALDRVTVRDADFSRAAFERFAPNGCTFERCDFRGELFDERLHTLFASRRQSTFRECRFEGADLRSVRPGQARFERCNFAGANIDGWISTTAEFIECRFAGTIRNVTFHGKPWGNAAERIDPARS
;
A
#
# COMPACT_ATOMS: atom_id res chain seq x y z
N MET A 1 8.09 3.99 22.29
CA MET A 1 9.37 3.73 21.61
C MET A 1 9.18 4.17 20.17
N GLN A 2 9.73 5.34 19.86
CA GLN A 2 9.52 6.10 18.64
C GLN A 2 10.61 5.68 17.65
N GLY A 3 10.23 4.92 16.62
CA GLY A 3 11.18 4.28 15.72
C GLY A 3 10.73 4.38 14.27
N VAL A 4 11.68 4.70 13.39
CA VAL A 4 11.54 4.54 11.95
C VAL A 4 11.82 3.09 11.61
N LEU A 5 10.85 2.40 11.01
CA LEU A 5 11.08 1.09 10.42
C LEU A 5 11.44 1.27 8.95
N ALA A 6 12.73 1.14 8.63
CA ALA A 6 13.25 1.18 7.26
C ALA A 6 13.64 -0.23 6.82
N LEU A 7 13.03 -0.70 5.74
CA LEU A 7 13.28 -2.02 5.16
C LEU A 7 13.73 -1.84 3.70
N ASP A 8 14.79 -2.51 3.28
CA ASP A 8 15.30 -2.43 1.91
C ASP A 8 15.48 -3.84 1.32
N ARG A 9 14.71 -4.15 0.26
CA ARG A 9 14.76 -5.41 -0.49
C ARG A 9 14.65 -6.68 0.36
N VAL A 10 13.82 -6.66 1.39
CA VAL A 10 13.53 -7.83 2.24
C VAL A 10 12.15 -8.41 1.95
N THR A 11 11.98 -9.69 2.26
CA THR A 11 10.66 -10.32 2.33
C THR A 11 10.24 -10.48 3.78
N VAL A 12 9.07 -9.95 4.11
CA VAL A 12 8.42 -10.10 5.41
C VAL A 12 7.22 -11.02 5.23
N ARG A 13 7.10 -12.05 6.08
CA ARG A 13 6.04 -13.06 5.99
C ARG A 13 5.29 -13.16 7.30
N ASP A 14 3.97 -13.34 7.21
CA ASP A 14 3.10 -13.72 8.32
C ASP A 14 3.20 -12.75 9.53
N ALA A 15 3.56 -11.50 9.25
CA ALA A 15 3.74 -10.47 10.27
C ALA A 15 2.42 -9.75 10.56
N ASP A 16 2.14 -9.53 11.84
CA ASP A 16 1.00 -8.76 12.30
C ASP A 16 1.41 -7.29 12.50
N PHE A 17 0.82 -6.42 11.68
CA PHE A 17 0.93 -4.97 11.77
C PHE A 17 -0.37 -4.31 12.23
N SER A 18 -1.42 -5.05 12.61
CA SER A 18 -2.75 -4.53 12.97
C SER A 18 -2.81 -3.73 14.29
N ARG A 19 -1.67 -3.65 14.99
CA ARG A 19 -1.47 -2.83 16.21
C ARG A 19 -0.11 -2.14 16.20
N ALA A 20 0.52 -2.02 15.04
CA ALA A 20 1.90 -1.60 14.98
C ALA A 20 2.01 -0.08 15.03
N ALA A 21 2.52 0.44 16.15
CA ALA A 21 2.77 1.87 16.30
C ALA A 21 4.14 2.23 15.69
N PHE A 22 4.15 2.76 14.47
CA PHE A 22 5.34 3.34 13.85
C PHE A 22 5.22 4.86 13.73
N GLU A 23 6.35 5.55 13.90
CA GLU A 23 6.42 6.98 13.54
C GLU A 23 6.68 7.18 12.06
N ARG A 24 7.30 6.19 11.42
CA ARG A 24 7.52 6.17 9.98
C ARG A 24 7.78 4.75 9.54
N PHE A 25 7.14 4.35 8.44
CA PHE A 25 7.37 3.07 7.81
C PHE A 25 7.76 3.27 6.35
N ALA A 26 8.98 2.88 6.00
CA ALA A 26 9.58 3.16 4.69
C ALA A 26 10.15 1.88 4.06
N PRO A 27 9.30 1.00 3.50
CA PRO A 27 9.78 -0.14 2.73
C PRO A 27 10.25 0.30 1.36
N ASN A 28 11.40 -0.18 0.90
CA ASN A 28 11.92 0.09 -0.43
C ASN A 28 12.21 -1.22 -1.16
N GLY A 29 11.43 -1.52 -2.22
CA GLY A 29 11.62 -2.77 -2.97
C GLY A 29 11.33 -4.03 -2.15
N CYS A 30 10.47 -3.95 -1.13
CA CYS A 30 10.18 -5.07 -0.23
C CYS A 30 8.99 -5.89 -0.71
N THR A 31 8.91 -7.13 -0.23
CA THR A 31 7.75 -8.00 -0.40
C THR A 31 7.13 -8.31 0.96
N PHE A 32 5.83 -8.09 1.10
CA PHE A 32 5.03 -8.51 2.25
C PHE A 32 4.12 -9.65 1.82
N GLU A 33 4.19 -10.78 2.50
CA GLU A 33 3.38 -11.96 2.20
C GLU A 33 2.53 -12.33 3.41
N ARG A 34 1.21 -12.40 3.24
CA ARG A 34 0.25 -12.79 4.29
C ARG A 34 0.36 -11.94 5.57
N CYS A 35 0.75 -10.67 5.42
CA CYS A 35 0.81 -9.74 6.53
C CYS A 35 -0.56 -9.13 6.84
N ASP A 36 -0.78 -8.80 8.11
CA ASP A 36 -2.04 -8.23 8.60
C ASP A 36 -1.90 -6.72 8.86
N PHE A 37 -2.68 -5.91 8.16
CA PHE A 37 -2.75 -4.45 8.31
C PHE A 37 -4.17 -3.97 8.68
N ARG A 38 -5.02 -4.86 9.18
CA ARG A 38 -6.43 -4.54 9.47
C ARG A 38 -6.54 -3.52 10.59
N GLY A 39 -7.54 -2.64 10.48
CA GLY A 39 -7.88 -1.67 11.53
C GLY A 39 -6.83 -0.60 11.82
N GLU A 40 -5.73 -0.58 11.06
CA GLU A 40 -4.68 0.43 11.19
C GLU A 40 -5.18 1.80 10.74
N LEU A 41 -4.80 2.81 11.53
CA LEU A 41 -5.01 4.22 11.20
C LEU A 41 -3.76 4.70 10.47
N PHE A 42 -3.82 4.70 9.14
CA PHE A 42 -2.73 5.25 8.36
C PHE A 42 -2.84 6.77 8.31
N ASP A 43 -2.20 7.41 9.29
CA ASP A 43 -2.03 8.86 9.34
C ASP A 43 -0.83 9.31 8.48
N GLU A 44 -0.50 10.61 8.55
CA GLU A 44 0.61 11.19 7.79
C GLU A 44 1.96 10.46 8.01
N ARG A 45 2.15 9.75 9.12
CA ARG A 45 3.38 9.00 9.43
C ARG A 45 3.63 7.84 8.47
N LEU A 46 2.55 7.28 7.91
CA LEU A 46 2.61 6.15 6.99
C LEU A 46 2.55 6.58 5.52
N HIS A 47 2.68 7.88 5.23
CA HIS A 47 2.73 8.41 3.87
C HIS A 47 3.83 7.75 3.00
N THR A 48 4.94 7.32 3.62
CA THR A 48 6.04 6.66 2.91
C THR A 48 5.79 5.20 2.58
N LEU A 49 4.73 4.59 3.12
CA LEU A 49 4.49 3.15 2.98
C LEU A 49 4.43 2.70 1.52
N PHE A 50 3.78 3.50 0.68
CA PHE A 50 3.62 3.21 -0.75
C PHE A 50 4.37 4.20 -1.67
N ALA A 51 5.09 5.16 -1.08
CA ALA A 51 5.78 6.23 -1.79
C ALA A 51 7.29 5.98 -1.97
N SER A 52 7.72 4.73 -1.83
CA SER A 52 9.13 4.34 -1.99
C SER A 52 9.62 4.50 -3.43
N ARG A 53 10.94 4.68 -3.61
CA ARG A 53 11.54 4.80 -4.95
C ARG A 53 11.45 3.52 -5.76
N ARG A 54 11.60 2.36 -5.11
CA ARG A 54 11.34 1.05 -5.72
C ARG A 54 9.98 0.55 -5.27
N GLN A 55 9.24 -0.04 -6.20
CA GLN A 55 7.97 -0.69 -5.94
C GLN A 55 8.09 -1.73 -4.83
N SER A 56 7.26 -1.61 -3.81
CA SER A 56 7.03 -2.67 -2.83
C SER A 56 5.78 -3.47 -3.22
N THR A 57 5.82 -4.78 -2.98
CA THR A 57 4.74 -5.72 -3.29
C THR A 57 4.09 -6.24 -2.03
N PHE A 58 2.76 -6.26 -2.01
CA PHE A 58 1.94 -6.83 -0.95
C PHE A 58 1.15 -7.99 -1.55
N ARG A 59 1.37 -9.21 -1.05
CA ARG A 59 0.74 -10.43 -1.55
C ARG A 59 -0.05 -11.11 -0.44
N GLU A 60 -1.32 -11.36 -0.70
CA GLU A 60 -2.24 -12.03 0.24
C GLU A 60 -2.35 -11.28 1.58
N CYS A 61 -2.11 -9.96 1.56
CA CYS A 61 -2.18 -9.11 2.74
C CYS A 61 -3.62 -8.65 3.02
N ARG A 62 -3.86 -8.34 4.29
CA ARG A 62 -5.17 -7.98 4.83
C ARG A 62 -5.22 -6.51 5.20
N PHE A 63 -6.11 -5.74 4.59
CA PHE A 63 -6.33 -4.31 4.86
C PHE A 63 -7.78 -4.02 5.27
N GLU A 64 -8.54 -5.03 5.67
CA GLU A 64 -9.95 -4.88 6.02
C GLU A 64 -10.14 -3.85 7.14
N GLY A 65 -11.06 -2.91 6.90
CA GLY A 65 -11.37 -1.83 7.85
C GLY A 65 -10.26 -0.80 8.10
N ALA A 66 -9.11 -0.90 7.40
CA ALA A 66 -8.03 0.08 7.54
C ALA A 66 -8.45 1.47 7.04
N ASP A 67 -7.97 2.53 7.70
CA ASP A 67 -8.14 3.90 7.22
C ASP A 67 -6.92 4.33 6.42
N LEU A 68 -7.08 4.44 5.09
CA LEU A 68 -6.01 4.70 4.12
C LEU A 68 -6.15 6.07 3.44
N ARG A 69 -7.04 6.95 3.93
CA ARG A 69 -7.34 8.26 3.31
C ARG A 69 -6.13 9.19 3.21
N SER A 70 -5.24 9.13 4.19
CA SER A 70 -4.05 10.00 4.27
C SER A 70 -2.85 9.45 3.51
N VAL A 71 -2.98 8.27 2.88
CA VAL A 71 -1.88 7.64 2.13
C VAL A 71 -2.23 7.53 0.66
N ARG A 72 -1.26 7.79 -0.20
CA ARG A 72 -1.37 7.53 -1.65
C ARG A 72 -0.78 6.16 -1.95
N PRO A 73 -1.42 5.30 -2.77
CA PRO A 73 -0.91 3.97 -3.07
C PRO A 73 0.35 3.98 -3.96
N GLY A 74 0.77 5.15 -4.46
CA GLY A 74 2.02 5.34 -5.18
C GLY A 74 2.23 4.31 -6.28
N GLN A 75 3.43 3.73 -6.34
CA GLN A 75 3.77 2.67 -7.29
C GLN A 75 3.63 1.25 -6.69
N ALA A 76 2.98 1.11 -5.53
CA ALA A 76 2.85 -0.18 -4.86
C ALA A 76 2.06 -1.19 -5.72
N ARG A 77 2.39 -2.46 -5.54
CA ARG A 77 1.71 -3.57 -6.19
C ARG A 77 1.02 -4.43 -5.15
N PHE A 78 -0.28 -4.62 -5.30
CA PHE A 78 -1.10 -5.44 -4.44
C PHE A 78 -1.57 -6.69 -5.20
N GLU A 79 -1.44 -7.85 -4.58
CA GLU A 79 -1.75 -9.16 -5.15
C GLU A 79 -2.63 -9.94 -4.20
N ARG A 80 -3.83 -10.33 -4.64
CA ARG A 80 -4.75 -11.12 -3.81
C ARG A 80 -4.99 -10.52 -2.43
N CYS A 81 -4.90 -9.19 -2.31
CA CYS A 81 -5.13 -8.48 -1.06
C CYS A 81 -6.62 -8.23 -0.83
N ASN A 82 -7.00 -8.08 0.42
CA ASN A 82 -8.39 -7.78 0.80
C ASN A 82 -8.50 -6.37 1.39
N PHE A 83 -9.27 -5.51 0.72
CA PHE A 83 -9.57 -4.13 1.15
C PHE A 83 -11.04 -3.98 1.58
N ALA A 84 -11.72 -5.06 1.98
CA ALA A 84 -13.12 -4.98 2.40
C ALA A 84 -13.31 -4.01 3.57
N GLY A 85 -14.17 -3.00 3.37
CA GLY A 85 -14.44 -1.96 4.37
C GLY A 85 -13.28 -0.99 4.62
N ALA A 86 -12.19 -1.07 3.87
CA ALA A 86 -11.09 -0.11 3.98
C ALA A 86 -11.54 1.29 3.48
N ASN A 87 -11.12 2.33 4.18
CA ASN A 87 -11.41 3.71 3.79
C ASN A 87 -10.31 4.23 2.86
N ILE A 88 -10.58 4.17 1.56
CA ILE A 88 -9.67 4.63 0.49
C ILE A 88 -10.18 5.92 -0.18
N ASP A 89 -11.02 6.70 0.52
CA ASP A 89 -11.61 7.92 -0.04
C ASP A 89 -10.53 8.87 -0.58
N GLY A 90 -10.75 9.36 -1.79
CA GLY A 90 -9.82 10.26 -2.48
C GLY A 90 -8.63 9.58 -3.16
N TRP A 91 -8.48 8.26 -3.13
CA TRP A 91 -7.36 7.56 -3.76
C TRP A 91 -7.26 7.82 -5.26
N ILE A 92 -6.03 8.07 -5.73
CA ILE A 92 -5.70 8.19 -7.15
C ILE A 92 -4.56 7.21 -7.42
N SER A 93 -4.87 6.10 -8.10
CA SER A 93 -3.93 5.00 -8.30
C SER A 93 -3.11 5.14 -9.58
N THR A 94 -2.49 6.31 -9.79
CA THR A 94 -1.81 6.65 -11.05
C THR A 94 -0.76 5.62 -11.45
N THR A 95 -0.05 5.05 -10.49
CA THR A 95 0.98 4.04 -10.73
C THR A 95 0.79 2.78 -9.89
N ALA A 96 -0.27 2.66 -9.09
CA ALA A 96 -0.47 1.48 -8.26
C ALA A 96 -1.12 0.35 -9.06
N GLU A 97 -0.86 -0.88 -8.64
CA GLU A 97 -1.35 -2.10 -9.27
C GLU A 97 -2.20 -2.90 -8.30
N PHE A 98 -3.37 -3.37 -8.75
CA PHE A 98 -4.26 -4.23 -7.97
C PHE A 98 -4.60 -5.48 -8.78
N ILE A 99 -3.93 -6.59 -8.48
CA ILE A 99 -4.10 -7.87 -9.17
C ILE A 99 -4.89 -8.78 -8.25
N GLU A 100 -6.03 -9.29 -8.71
CA GLU A 100 -6.89 -10.22 -7.96
C GLU A 100 -7.29 -9.71 -6.56
N CYS A 101 -7.31 -8.40 -6.36
CA CYS A 101 -7.64 -7.78 -5.08
C CYS A 101 -9.16 -7.68 -4.90
N ARG A 102 -9.62 -7.84 -3.66
CA ARG A 102 -11.01 -7.63 -3.29
C ARG A 102 -11.21 -6.21 -2.75
N PHE A 103 -12.11 -5.47 -3.39
CA PHE A 103 -12.69 -4.25 -2.83
C PHE A 103 -14.17 -4.49 -2.55
N ALA A 104 -14.63 -4.16 -1.35
CA ALA A 104 -16.03 -4.32 -0.96
C ALA A 104 -16.41 -3.25 0.07
N GLY A 105 -17.64 -2.78 0.02
CA GLY A 105 -18.12 -1.69 0.89
C GLY A 105 -18.18 -0.35 0.16
N THR A 106 -18.04 0.75 0.91
CA THR A 106 -18.17 2.10 0.36
C THR A 106 -16.87 2.51 -0.33
N ILE A 107 -16.97 2.86 -1.62
CA ILE A 107 -15.86 3.38 -2.42
C ILE A 107 -16.32 4.71 -2.99
N ARG A 108 -15.63 5.80 -2.63
CA ARG A 108 -15.98 7.18 -3.02
C ARG A 108 -14.74 7.94 -3.42
N ASN A 109 -14.88 8.83 -4.40
CA ASN A 109 -13.80 9.70 -4.88
C ASN A 109 -12.49 8.96 -5.21
N VAL A 110 -12.59 7.72 -5.72
CA VAL A 110 -11.43 6.90 -6.09
C VAL A 110 -11.30 6.80 -7.59
N THR A 111 -10.08 6.97 -8.09
CA THR A 111 -9.74 6.68 -9.49
C THR A 111 -8.82 5.46 -9.54
N PHE A 112 -9.29 4.41 -10.20
CA PHE A 112 -8.49 3.25 -10.57
C PHE A 112 -8.01 3.37 -12.03
N HIS A 113 -6.71 3.22 -12.24
CA HIS A 113 -6.14 3.11 -13.58
C HIS A 113 -5.80 1.65 -13.88
N GLY A 114 -6.13 1.15 -15.07
CA GLY A 114 -5.83 -0.23 -15.48
C GLY A 114 -4.35 -0.49 -15.78
N LYS A 115 -3.53 0.57 -15.84
CA LYS A 115 -2.07 0.56 -16.00
C LYS A 115 -1.49 1.87 -15.46
N PRO A 116 -0.17 1.96 -15.22
CA PRO A 116 0.47 3.23 -14.90
C PRO A 116 0.14 4.32 -15.92
N TRP A 117 -0.21 5.52 -15.44
CA TRP A 117 -0.72 6.61 -16.26
C TRP A 117 -0.04 7.96 -15.96
N GLY A 118 0.08 8.83 -16.97
CA GLY A 118 0.64 10.18 -16.83
C GLY A 118 2.14 10.23 -16.49
N ASN A 119 2.66 11.44 -16.26
CA ASN A 119 4.11 11.68 -16.09
C ASN A 119 4.74 10.89 -14.92
N ALA A 120 3.95 10.54 -13.91
CA ALA A 120 4.44 9.72 -12.79
C ALA A 120 4.85 8.31 -13.24
N ALA A 121 4.23 7.77 -14.30
CA ALA A 121 4.55 6.45 -14.85
C ALA A 121 5.93 6.39 -15.50
N GLU A 122 6.49 7.51 -15.97
CA GLU A 122 7.81 7.55 -16.62
C GLU A 122 8.97 7.27 -15.64
N ARG A 123 8.70 7.33 -14.34
CA ARG A 123 9.72 7.29 -13.27
C ARG A 123 9.54 6.13 -12.29
N ILE A 124 8.68 5.17 -12.61
CA ILE A 124 8.46 3.98 -11.77
C ILE A 124 9.62 3.00 -11.89
N ASP A 125 9.85 2.23 -10.82
CA ASP A 125 10.89 1.22 -10.73
C ASP A 125 10.30 -0.05 -10.09
N PRO A 126 10.15 -1.15 -10.83
CA PRO A 126 10.58 -1.34 -12.21
C PRO A 126 9.69 -0.60 -13.21
N ALA A 127 10.25 -0.28 -14.39
CA ALA A 127 9.49 0.22 -15.53
C ALA A 127 8.49 -0.84 -16.03
N ARG A 128 7.27 -0.41 -16.37
CA ARG A 128 6.17 -1.29 -16.78
C ARG A 128 5.15 -0.52 -17.63
N SER A 129 4.41 -1.26 -18.45
CA SER A 129 3.51 -0.75 -19.51
C SER A 129 2.04 -0.95 -19.22
#